data_AF-Q9PR44-F1
#
_entry.id   AF-Q9PR44-F1
#
_cell.length_a   1.000
_cell.length_b   1.000
_cell.length_c   1.000
_cell.angle_alpha   90.00
_cell.angle_beta   90.00
_cell.angle_gamma   90.00
#
_symmetry.space_group_name_H-M   'P 1'
#
loop_
_entity.id
_entity.type
_entity.pdbx_description
1 polymer ?
#
loop_
_entity_poly.entity_id
_entity_poly.type
_entity_poly.pdbx_seq_one_letter_code
_entity_poly.pdbx_strand_id
1 'polypeptide(L)'
;MDNKKEIERNNLHATIWKIADELRGAIDGWDFKQYVLGILFYRYISENLTKYINDNEHKIGDHDFNYETCNDDDVDEEMKITLIKEKGFYIKPSFLFANIVKNAEKNENLNETLETVFNNIEGSSSGYDSEKNLKGLFNDIDVNNSRLGSTTQERNKRLARILIRIIYKNMDLLILKPYINKKEIPN
;
A
#
# COMPACT_ATOMS: atom_id res chain seq x y z
N MET A 1 9.53 -23.40 -11.58
CA MET A 1 9.77 -22.29 -10.64
C MET A 1 8.67 -21.21 -10.72
N ASP A 2 7.85 -21.21 -11.78
CA ASP A 2 6.82 -20.18 -12.05
C ASP A 2 5.58 -20.23 -11.16
N ASN A 3 5.25 -21.42 -10.64
CA ASN A 3 4.01 -21.63 -9.86
C ASN A 3 4.02 -20.88 -8.51
N LYS A 4 5.20 -20.59 -7.94
CA LYS A 4 5.32 -19.94 -6.63
C LYS A 4 5.02 -18.43 -6.69
N LYS A 5 5.46 -17.75 -7.75
CA LYS A 5 5.16 -16.33 -7.99
C LYS A 5 3.67 -16.10 -8.28
N GLU A 6 3.04 -17.02 -8.99
CA GLU A 6 1.60 -16.94 -9.28
C GLU A 6 0.73 -17.21 -8.04
N ILE A 7 1.14 -18.14 -7.18
CA ILE A 7 0.48 -18.41 -5.89
C ILE A 7 0.64 -17.21 -4.93
N GLU A 8 1.81 -16.59 -4.85
CA GLU A 8 2.03 -15.39 -4.02
C GLU A 8 1.16 -14.21 -4.50
N ARG A 9 1.05 -14.00 -5.81
CA ARG A 9 0.15 -13.02 -6.43
C ARG A 9 -1.32 -13.28 -6.06
N ASN A 10 -1.80 -14.51 -6.23
CA ASN A 10 -3.18 -14.87 -5.93
C ASN A 10 -3.49 -14.74 -4.42
N ASN A 11 -2.52 -15.01 -3.55
CA ASN A 11 -2.65 -14.84 -2.09
C ASN A 11 -2.69 -13.38 -1.66
N LEU A 12 -1.92 -12.50 -2.32
CA LEU A 12 -1.98 -11.05 -2.17
C LEU A 12 -3.42 -10.59 -2.42
N HIS A 13 -3.95 -10.88 -3.61
CA HIS A 13 -5.31 -10.49 -4.03
C HIS A 13 -6.42 -11.02 -3.12
N ALA A 14 -6.33 -12.27 -2.66
CA ALA A 14 -7.31 -12.85 -1.73
C ALA A 14 -7.28 -12.18 -0.34
N THR A 15 -6.11 -11.79 0.14
CA THR A 15 -5.95 -11.12 1.45
C THR A 15 -6.54 -9.72 1.43
N ILE A 16 -6.32 -8.98 0.36
CA ILE A 16 -6.88 -7.63 0.16
C ILE A 16 -8.41 -7.68 0.11
N TRP A 17 -8.97 -8.64 -0.64
CA TRP A 17 -10.41 -8.83 -0.76
C TRP A 17 -11.09 -9.11 0.59
N LYS A 18 -10.44 -9.92 1.43
CA LYS A 18 -10.94 -10.23 2.77
C LYS A 18 -10.99 -8.99 3.68
N ILE A 19 -9.96 -8.13 3.60
CA ILE A 19 -9.89 -6.88 4.37
C ILE A 19 -10.96 -5.87 3.90
N ALA A 20 -11.25 -5.84 2.60
CA ALA A 20 -12.27 -4.98 1.98
C ALA A 20 -13.69 -5.24 2.49
N ASP A 21 -14.00 -6.51 2.75
CA ASP A 21 -15.33 -6.94 3.18
C ASP A 21 -15.60 -6.64 4.66
N GLU A 22 -14.55 -6.57 5.48
CA GLU A 22 -14.66 -6.42 6.94
C GLU A 22 -14.82 -4.95 7.41
N LEU A 23 -14.57 -3.94 6.56
CA LEU A 23 -14.50 -2.52 6.96
C LEU A 23 -15.74 -1.65 6.70
N ARG A 24 -16.88 -2.27 6.39
CA ARG A 24 -18.14 -1.58 6.06
C ARG A 24 -18.78 -0.96 7.31
N GLY A 25 -19.04 0.37 7.36
CA GLY A 25 -19.96 0.86 8.41
C GLY A 25 -20.28 2.33 8.70
N ALA A 26 -19.67 3.40 8.13
CA ALA A 26 -19.96 4.74 8.71
C ALA A 26 -19.81 6.00 7.83
N ILE A 27 -19.65 5.88 6.52
CA ILE A 27 -19.84 7.01 5.59
C ILE A 27 -20.91 6.57 4.59
N ASP A 28 -21.50 7.45 3.80
CA ASP A 28 -22.33 6.98 2.68
C ASP A 28 -21.49 5.98 1.87
N GLY A 29 -21.90 4.71 1.97
CA GLY A 29 -20.95 3.63 2.26
C GLY A 29 -20.01 3.29 1.13
N TRP A 30 -20.39 3.69 -0.08
CA TRP A 30 -19.75 3.23 -1.30
C TRP A 30 -18.47 4.01 -1.62
N ASP A 31 -18.50 5.34 -1.71
CA ASP A 31 -17.31 6.14 -2.04
C ASP A 31 -16.22 5.97 -0.98
N PHE A 32 -16.58 6.06 0.31
CA PHE A 32 -15.61 5.87 1.38
C PHE A 32 -15.03 4.46 1.41
N LYS A 33 -15.81 3.44 1.03
CA LYS A 33 -15.27 2.08 0.89
C LYS A 33 -14.18 2.05 -0.19
N GLN A 34 -14.37 2.75 -1.32
CA GLN A 34 -13.35 2.81 -2.37
C GLN A 34 -12.07 3.51 -1.90
N TYR A 35 -12.18 4.67 -1.23
CA TYR A 35 -10.99 5.32 -0.64
C TYR A 35 -10.30 4.44 0.38
N VAL A 36 -11.04 3.85 1.32
CA VAL A 36 -10.44 3.01 2.38
C VAL A 36 -9.79 1.76 1.79
N LEU A 37 -10.48 1.06 0.88
CA LEU A 37 -9.96 -0.13 0.25
C LEU A 37 -8.70 0.18 -0.58
N GLY A 38 -8.76 1.21 -1.40
CA GLY A 38 -7.64 1.64 -2.22
C GLY A 38 -6.43 2.05 -1.39
N ILE A 39 -6.63 2.82 -0.32
CA ILE A 39 -5.56 3.22 0.59
C ILE A 39 -5.01 2.03 1.40
N LEU A 40 -5.86 1.07 1.78
CA LEU A 40 -5.40 -0.16 2.45
C LEU A 40 -4.59 -1.05 1.53
N PHE A 41 -5.03 -1.16 0.28
CA PHE A 41 -4.27 -1.85 -0.74
C PHE A 41 -2.90 -1.18 -0.92
N TYR A 42 -2.87 0.15 -1.09
CA TYR A 42 -1.63 0.93 -1.18
C TYR A 42 -0.71 0.70 0.02
N ARG A 43 -1.24 0.77 1.24
CA ARG A 43 -0.50 0.43 2.47
C ARG A 43 0.10 -0.96 2.39
N TYR A 44 -0.72 -1.96 2.05
CA TYR A 44 -0.32 -3.35 2.03
C TYR A 44 0.80 -3.62 1.02
N ILE A 45 0.66 -3.12 -0.22
CA ILE A 45 1.71 -3.29 -1.24
C ILE A 45 2.99 -2.54 -0.87
N SER A 46 2.87 -1.38 -0.22
CA SER A 46 4.02 -0.61 0.25
C SER A 46 4.77 -1.35 1.37
N GLU A 47 4.09 -1.83 2.39
CA GLU A 47 4.70 -2.58 3.50
C GLU A 47 5.30 -3.91 3.01
N ASN A 48 4.61 -4.60 2.10
CA ASN A 48 5.10 -5.86 1.54
C ASN A 48 6.37 -5.66 0.69
N LEU A 49 6.40 -4.61 -0.13
CA LEU A 49 7.55 -4.27 -0.96
C LEU A 49 8.76 -3.91 -0.09
N THR A 50 8.59 -2.99 0.87
CA THR A 50 9.65 -2.62 1.82
C THR A 50 10.21 -3.84 2.53
N LYS A 51 9.33 -4.70 3.07
CA LYS A 51 9.74 -5.92 3.76
C LYS A 51 10.51 -6.86 2.83
N TYR A 52 10.02 -7.05 1.60
CA TYR A 52 10.67 -7.92 0.62
C TYR A 52 12.10 -7.47 0.30
N ILE A 53 12.28 -6.17 0.07
CA ILE A 53 13.58 -5.58 -0.23
C ILE A 53 14.51 -5.72 0.97
N ASN A 54 14.09 -5.25 2.14
CA ASN A 54 14.91 -5.32 3.36
C ASN A 54 15.31 -6.77 3.68
N ASP A 55 14.37 -7.73 3.61
CA ASP A 55 14.66 -9.15 3.84
C ASP A 55 15.69 -9.72 2.86
N ASN A 56 15.78 -9.20 1.62
CA ASN A 56 16.75 -9.66 0.63
C ASN A 56 18.13 -9.05 0.87
N GLU A 57 18.22 -7.75 1.12
CA GLU A 57 19.48 -7.07 1.49
C GLU A 57 20.08 -7.65 2.77
N HIS A 58 19.23 -7.92 3.77
CA HIS A 58 19.64 -8.52 5.03
C HIS A 58 20.17 -9.95 4.86
N LYS A 59 19.69 -10.71 3.87
CA LYS A 59 20.19 -12.06 3.57
C LYS A 59 21.54 -12.07 2.89
N ILE A 60 21.87 -11.02 2.15
CA ILE A 60 23.17 -10.90 1.45
C ILE A 60 24.23 -10.19 2.32
N GLY A 61 23.86 -9.74 3.52
CA GLY A 61 24.78 -9.32 4.58
C GLY A 61 24.65 -7.86 5.01
N ASP A 62 23.81 -7.05 4.36
CA ASP A 62 23.56 -5.68 4.79
C ASP A 62 22.41 -5.64 5.79
N HIS A 63 22.69 -5.94 7.05
CA HIS A 63 21.67 -6.05 8.11
C HIS A 63 21.06 -4.69 8.53
N ASP A 64 21.70 -3.58 8.19
CA ASP A 64 21.25 -2.23 8.54
C ASP A 64 20.46 -1.57 7.39
N PHE A 65 20.38 -2.22 6.23
CA PHE A 65 19.62 -1.72 5.09
C PHE A 65 18.16 -1.44 5.43
N ASN A 66 17.67 -0.28 5.02
CA ASN A 66 16.25 0.06 5.11
C ASN A 66 15.77 0.87 3.91
N TYR A 67 14.96 0.23 3.07
CA TYR A 67 14.38 0.83 1.88
C TYR A 67 13.56 2.09 2.17
N GLU A 68 12.92 2.19 3.35
CA GLU A 68 12.14 3.38 3.72
C GLU A 68 12.99 4.65 3.88
N THR A 69 14.30 4.49 4.09
CA THR A 69 15.25 5.59 4.33
C THR A 69 16.13 5.89 3.13
N CYS A 70 16.05 5.10 2.05
CA CYS A 70 16.78 5.35 0.81
C CYS A 70 16.27 6.62 0.12
N ASN A 71 17.16 7.28 -0.62
CA ASN A 71 16.74 8.30 -1.58
C ASN A 71 16.14 7.63 -2.83
N ASP A 72 15.20 8.28 -3.48
CA ASP A 72 14.60 7.80 -4.73
C ASP A 72 15.66 7.61 -5.83
N ASP A 73 16.68 8.48 -5.85
CA ASP A 73 17.76 8.47 -6.84
C ASP A 73 18.84 7.41 -6.56
N ASP A 74 18.87 6.85 -5.34
CA ASP A 74 19.81 5.80 -4.97
C ASP A 74 19.32 4.41 -5.38
N VAL A 75 18.06 4.29 -5.81
CA VAL A 75 17.48 3.03 -6.28
C VAL A 75 17.94 2.77 -7.71
N ASP A 76 18.77 1.76 -7.89
CA ASP A 76 19.29 1.41 -9.21
C ASP A 76 18.18 0.89 -10.15
N GLU A 77 18.35 1.11 -11.46
CA GLU A 77 17.35 0.69 -12.45
C GLU A 77 17.24 -0.83 -12.58
N GLU A 78 18.28 -1.60 -12.25
CA GLU A 78 18.24 -3.08 -12.31
C GLU A 78 17.34 -3.65 -11.21
N MET A 79 17.41 -3.09 -10.00
CA MET A 79 16.58 -3.37 -8.85
C MET A 79 15.13 -3.03 -9.19
N LYS A 80 14.87 -1.84 -9.77
CA LYS A 80 13.52 -1.46 -10.21
C LYS A 80 12.95 -2.45 -11.24
N ILE A 81 13.71 -2.81 -12.27
CA ILE A 81 13.29 -3.81 -13.27
C ILE A 81 13.02 -5.17 -12.60
N THR A 82 13.87 -5.57 -11.65
CA THR A 82 13.71 -6.82 -10.90
C THR A 82 12.42 -6.78 -10.08
N LEU A 83 12.16 -5.71 -9.33
CA LEU A 83 10.93 -5.55 -8.56
C LEU A 83 9.67 -5.61 -9.43
N ILE A 84 9.68 -4.98 -10.60
CA ILE A 84 8.54 -5.07 -11.54
C ILE A 84 8.36 -6.50 -12.04
N LYS A 85 9.45 -7.21 -12.41
CA LYS A 85 9.36 -8.61 -12.86
C LYS A 85 8.95 -9.59 -11.76
N GLU A 86 9.29 -9.31 -10.50
CA GLU A 86 9.05 -10.23 -9.38
C GLU A 86 7.76 -9.95 -8.61
N LYS A 87 7.43 -8.67 -8.43
CA LYS A 87 6.27 -8.19 -7.66
C LYS A 87 5.18 -7.58 -8.53
N GLY A 88 5.50 -7.24 -9.78
CA GLY A 88 4.55 -6.68 -10.73
C GLY A 88 4.47 -5.15 -10.71
N PHE A 89 5.11 -4.49 -9.75
CA PHE A 89 5.10 -3.03 -9.60
C PHE A 89 6.38 -2.54 -8.93
N TYR A 90 6.56 -1.23 -8.97
CA TYR A 90 7.59 -0.50 -8.25
C TYR A 90 6.98 0.68 -7.49
N ILE A 91 7.49 0.93 -6.28
CA ILE A 91 7.16 2.11 -5.48
C ILE A 91 8.48 2.73 -5.03
N LYS A 92 8.67 4.01 -5.34
CA LYS A 92 9.84 4.78 -4.87
C LYS A 92 9.85 4.87 -3.34
N PRO A 93 11.02 4.97 -2.69
CA PRO A 93 11.12 5.21 -1.25
C PRO A 93 10.23 6.36 -0.76
N SER A 94 10.24 7.52 -1.42
CA SER A 94 9.43 8.68 -1.05
C SER A 94 7.92 8.44 -1.17
N PHE A 95 7.52 7.49 -2.03
CA PHE A 95 6.13 7.11 -2.30
C PHE A 95 5.66 5.92 -1.46
N LEU A 96 6.47 5.43 -0.51
CA LEU A 96 6.01 4.42 0.44
C LEU A 96 4.95 5.00 1.38
N PHE A 97 3.97 4.18 1.76
CA PHE A 97 2.86 4.57 2.63
C PHE A 97 3.36 5.19 3.94
N ALA A 98 4.38 4.58 4.55
CA ALA A 98 5.02 5.11 5.76
C ALA A 98 5.56 6.53 5.55
N ASN A 99 6.15 6.83 4.40
CA ASN A 99 6.75 8.12 4.09
C ASN A 99 5.71 9.18 3.70
N ILE A 100 4.64 8.79 2.99
CA ILE A 100 3.50 9.68 2.75
C ILE A 100 2.79 10.05 4.05
N VAL A 101 2.52 9.09 4.93
CA VAL A 101 1.76 9.36 6.17
C VAL A 101 2.55 10.25 7.14
N LYS A 102 3.88 10.09 7.23
CA LYS A 102 4.76 10.96 8.06
C LYS A 102 4.52 12.46 7.80
N ASN A 103 4.20 12.83 6.56
CA ASN A 103 4.02 14.23 6.15
C ASN A 103 2.57 14.60 5.80
N ALA A 104 1.62 13.67 5.92
CA ALA A 104 0.26 13.84 5.39
C ALA A 104 -0.48 15.06 5.95
N GLU A 105 -0.38 15.35 7.25
CA GLU A 105 -1.08 16.50 7.86
C GLU A 105 -0.51 17.86 7.43
N LYS A 106 0.76 17.90 7.02
CA LYS A 106 1.48 19.11 6.63
C LYS A 106 1.53 19.31 5.12
N ASN A 107 1.13 18.31 4.35
CA ASN A 107 1.16 18.36 2.89
C ASN A 107 -0.09 19.09 2.36
N GLU A 108 0.10 20.34 1.95
CA GLU A 108 -0.95 21.17 1.38
C GLU A 108 -1.45 20.67 0.02
N ASN A 109 -0.69 19.79 -0.65
CA ASN A 109 -0.97 19.19 -1.96
C ASN A 109 -1.07 17.65 -1.85
N LEU A 110 -1.61 17.14 -0.75
CA LEU A 110 -1.70 15.69 -0.49
C LEU A 110 -2.48 14.93 -1.57
N ASN A 111 -3.57 15.51 -2.08
CA ASN A 111 -4.33 14.98 -3.21
C ASN A 111 -3.43 14.74 -4.43
N GLU A 112 -2.69 15.75 -4.88
CA GLU A 112 -1.78 15.66 -6.04
C GLU A 112 -0.64 14.67 -5.79
N THR A 113 -0.16 14.62 -4.54
CA THR A 113 0.85 13.64 -4.13
C THR A 113 0.31 12.21 -4.26
N LEU A 114 -0.89 11.94 -3.76
CA LEU A 114 -1.52 10.62 -3.85
C LEU A 114 -1.85 10.23 -5.28
N GLU A 115 -2.35 11.17 -6.09
CA GLU A 115 -2.59 10.97 -7.53
C GLU A 115 -1.29 10.58 -8.25
N THR A 116 -0.20 11.28 -7.94
CA THR A 116 1.13 10.97 -8.48
C THR A 116 1.59 9.58 -8.06
N VAL A 117 1.42 9.22 -6.78
CA VAL A 117 1.76 7.89 -6.27
C VAL A 117 0.99 6.81 -7.01
N PHE A 118 -0.34 6.92 -7.11
CA PHE A 118 -1.17 5.92 -7.78
C PHE A 118 -0.79 5.77 -9.26
N ASN A 119 -0.64 6.87 -9.97
CA ASN A 119 -0.21 6.87 -11.37
C ASN A 119 1.17 6.23 -11.56
N ASN A 120 2.12 6.45 -10.64
CA ASN A 120 3.44 5.81 -10.69
C ASN A 120 3.36 4.31 -10.44
N ILE A 121 2.52 3.87 -9.49
CA ILE A 121 2.34 2.43 -9.21
C ILE A 121 1.75 1.73 -10.43
N GLU A 122 0.68 2.27 -11.02
CA GLU A 122 0.08 1.69 -12.24
C GLU A 122 1.06 1.73 -13.42
N GLY A 123 1.66 2.89 -13.65
CA GLY A 123 2.60 3.12 -14.76
C GLY A 123 3.89 2.29 -14.66
N SER A 124 4.32 1.90 -13.45
CA SER A 124 5.51 1.07 -13.26
C SER A 124 5.43 -0.30 -13.94
N SER A 125 4.20 -0.79 -14.16
CA SER A 125 3.95 -2.08 -14.79
C SER A 125 3.81 -2.03 -16.32
N SER A 126 3.85 -0.83 -16.92
CA SER A 126 3.65 -0.63 -18.35
C SER A 126 4.67 -1.41 -19.18
N GLY A 127 4.20 -2.23 -20.11
CA GLY A 127 5.04 -3.08 -20.96
C GLY A 127 5.52 -4.38 -20.30
N TYR A 128 5.06 -4.70 -19.09
CA TYR A 128 5.33 -5.95 -18.38
C TYR A 128 4.07 -6.82 -18.24
N ASP A 129 4.23 -8.11 -17.94
CA ASP A 129 3.12 -9.06 -17.80
C ASP A 129 2.10 -8.67 -16.70
N SER A 130 2.52 -7.86 -15.75
CA SER A 130 1.70 -7.35 -14.65
C SER A 130 0.78 -6.19 -15.05
N GLU A 131 0.99 -5.52 -16.20
CA GLU A 131 0.24 -4.32 -16.61
C GLU A 131 -1.27 -4.51 -16.51
N LYS A 132 -1.76 -5.62 -17.07
CA LYS A 132 -3.19 -5.95 -17.10
C LYS A 132 -3.85 -6.06 -15.71
N ASN A 133 -3.07 -6.33 -14.67
CA ASN A 133 -3.60 -6.49 -13.31
C ASN A 133 -3.57 -5.18 -12.50
N LEU A 134 -2.74 -4.21 -12.90
CA LEU A 134 -2.55 -2.95 -12.18
C LEU A 134 -3.14 -1.73 -12.89
N LYS A 135 -3.31 -1.81 -14.21
CA LYS A 135 -3.92 -0.74 -14.98
C LYS A 135 -5.35 -0.48 -14.48
N GLY A 136 -5.58 0.75 -14.04
CA GLY A 136 -6.87 1.21 -13.53
C GLY A 136 -7.22 0.73 -12.12
N LEU A 137 -6.24 0.23 -11.37
CA LEU A 137 -6.43 -0.27 -10.01
C LEU A 137 -6.88 0.81 -9.02
N PHE A 138 -6.48 2.06 -9.25
CA PHE A 138 -6.81 3.21 -8.42
C PHE A 138 -7.79 4.18 -9.11
N ASN A 139 -8.37 3.82 -10.27
CA ASN A 139 -9.30 4.67 -11.02
C ASN A 139 -10.55 5.09 -10.24
N ASP A 140 -10.97 4.26 -9.28
CA ASP A 140 -12.13 4.55 -8.44
C ASP A 140 -11.82 5.52 -7.29
N ILE A 141 -10.56 5.96 -7.14
CA ILE A 141 -10.10 6.87 -6.09
C ILE A 141 -9.93 8.28 -6.67
N ASP A 142 -10.98 9.08 -6.61
CA ASP A 142 -10.91 10.49 -6.98
C ASP A 142 -10.43 11.35 -5.80
N VAL A 143 -9.13 11.58 -5.70
CA VAL A 143 -8.54 12.44 -4.65
C VAL A 143 -8.99 13.91 -4.72
N ASN A 144 -9.62 14.33 -5.81
CA ASN A 144 -10.14 15.68 -6.03
C ASN A 144 -11.67 15.78 -5.84
N ASN A 145 -12.32 14.68 -5.44
CA ASN A 145 -13.77 14.60 -5.32
C ASN A 145 -14.34 15.64 -4.34
N SER A 146 -15.39 16.35 -4.76
CA SER A 146 -16.05 17.36 -3.93
C SER A 146 -16.69 16.79 -2.65
N ARG A 147 -16.95 15.48 -2.59
CA ARG A 147 -17.41 14.78 -1.37
C ARG A 147 -16.32 14.67 -0.30
N LEU A 148 -15.04 14.73 -0.67
CA LEU A 148 -13.93 14.81 0.29
C LEU A 148 -13.91 16.18 0.99
N GLY A 149 -14.29 17.25 0.29
CA GLY A 149 -14.28 18.62 0.78
C GLY A 149 -14.52 19.62 -0.35
N SER A 150 -15.11 20.76 0.01
CA SER A 150 -15.43 21.83 -0.93
C SER A 150 -14.19 22.60 -1.38
N THR A 151 -13.14 22.63 -0.56
CA THR A 151 -11.85 23.25 -0.86
C THR A 151 -10.72 22.22 -0.90
N THR A 152 -9.61 22.53 -1.58
CA THR A 152 -8.40 21.68 -1.61
C THR A 152 -7.89 21.39 -0.20
N GLN A 153 -7.91 22.39 0.68
CA GLN A 153 -7.50 22.24 2.07
C GLN A 153 -8.39 21.25 2.83
N GLU A 154 -9.71 21.30 2.65
CA GLU A 154 -10.64 20.35 3.27
C GLU A 154 -10.42 18.92 2.76
N ARG A 155 -10.22 18.76 1.44
CA ARG A 155 -9.93 17.45 0.83
C ARG A 155 -8.65 16.87 1.40
N ASN A 156 -7.57 17.64 1.43
CA ASN A 156 -6.26 17.19 1.94
C ASN A 156 -6.31 16.86 3.43
N LYS A 157 -7.01 17.66 4.23
CA LYS A 157 -7.26 17.34 5.65
C LYS A 157 -8.03 16.02 5.82
N ARG A 158 -8.97 15.71 4.93
CA ARG A 158 -9.74 14.46 4.99
C ARG A 158 -8.95 13.25 4.53
N LEU A 159 -8.19 13.38 3.44
CA LEU A 159 -7.24 12.36 2.96
C LEU A 159 -6.20 12.04 4.03
N ALA A 160 -5.61 13.05 4.66
CA ALA A 160 -4.66 12.87 5.77
C ALA A 160 -5.30 12.07 6.93
N ARG A 161 -6.53 12.42 7.31
CA ARG A 161 -7.28 11.66 8.33
C ARG A 161 -7.52 10.22 7.94
N ILE A 162 -7.83 9.93 6.66
CA ILE A 162 -8.03 8.55 6.17
C ILE A 162 -6.73 7.75 6.31
N LEU A 163 -5.62 8.28 5.79
CA LEU A 163 -4.28 7.69 5.88
C LEU A 163 -3.90 7.37 7.33
N ILE A 164 -4.03 8.36 8.22
CA ILE A 164 -3.68 8.23 9.64
C ILE A 164 -4.61 7.24 10.34
N ARG A 165 -5.91 7.27 10.05
CA ARG A 165 -6.87 6.34 10.67
C ARG A 165 -6.59 4.90 10.28
N ILE A 166 -6.14 4.66 9.04
CA ILE A 166 -5.74 3.35 8.54
C ILE A 166 -4.49 2.85 9.27
N ILE A 167 -3.53 3.70 9.64
CA ILE A 167 -2.42 3.31 10.55
C ILE A 167 -2.97 2.74 11.85
N TYR A 168 -3.79 3.53 12.56
CA TYR A 168 -4.23 3.20 13.92
C TYR A 168 -5.24 2.04 13.98
N LYS A 169 -6.11 1.86 12.98
CA LYS A 169 -7.16 0.84 13.03
C LYS A 169 -6.72 -0.57 12.61
N ASN A 170 -5.60 -0.70 11.90
CA ASN A 170 -5.04 -2.02 11.54
C ASN A 170 -4.03 -2.56 12.57
N MET A 171 -3.83 -1.88 13.71
CA MET A 171 -2.98 -2.37 14.82
C MET A 171 -3.72 -3.21 15.88
N ASP A 172 -5.00 -3.57 15.68
CA ASP A 172 -5.69 -4.53 16.57
C ASP A 172 -5.34 -6.01 16.29
N LEU A 173 -4.32 -6.29 15.47
CA LEU A 173 -3.72 -7.63 15.39
C LEU A 173 -2.90 -7.98 16.65
N LEU A 174 -2.59 -7.02 17.53
CA LEU A 174 -2.01 -7.28 18.85
C LEU A 174 -3.05 -7.79 19.86
N ILE A 175 -4.34 -7.47 19.69
CA ILE A 175 -5.43 -7.92 20.58
C ILE A 175 -5.86 -9.36 20.25
N LEU A 176 -5.55 -9.86 19.05
CA LEU A 176 -5.89 -11.21 18.61
C LEU A 176 -4.79 -12.28 18.86
N LYS A 177 -3.57 -11.87 19.22
CA LYS A 177 -2.48 -12.81 19.60
C LYS A 177 -2.89 -13.85 20.67
N PRO A 178 -3.69 -13.53 21.71
CA PRO A 178 -4.14 -14.51 22.70
C PRO A 178 -5.18 -15.52 22.17
N TYR A 179 -5.84 -15.21 21.05
CA TYR A 179 -6.93 -16.00 20.50
C TYR A 179 -6.49 -16.92 19.35
N ILE A 180 -5.33 -16.65 18.74
CA ILE A 180 -4.71 -17.54 17.73
C ILE A 180 -3.98 -18.71 18.41
N ASN A 181 -3.59 -18.58 19.69
CA ASN A 181 -2.84 -19.60 20.45
C ASN A 181 -3.69 -20.46 21.42
N LYS A 182 -5.03 -20.45 21.32
CA LYS A 182 -5.91 -21.30 22.14
C LYS A 182 -6.73 -22.29 21.33
N LYS A 183 -6.04 -23.18 20.62
CA LYS A 183 -6.40 -24.60 20.41
C LYS A 183 -5.06 -25.26 20.10
N GLU A 184 -4.26 -25.56 21.10
CA GLU A 184 -4.30 -26.84 21.81
C GLU A 184 -4.23 -26.66 23.33
N ILE A 185 -5.21 -27.23 24.04
CA ILE A 185 -5.18 -27.55 25.47
C ILE A 185 -5.40 -29.07 25.55
N PRO A 186 -4.71 -29.77 26.48
CA PRO A 186 -4.32 -31.17 26.32
C PRO A 186 -5.42 -32.16 26.70
N ASN A 187 -5.48 -33.28 25.97
CA ASN A 187 -5.05 -34.61 26.41
C ASN A 187 -5.12 -35.57 25.21
#